data_AF-A0A970QZF7-F1
#
_entry.id   AF-A0A970QZF7-F1
#
_cell.length_a   1.000
_cell.length_b   1.000
_cell.length_c   1.000
_cell.angle_alpha   90.00
_cell.angle_beta   90.00
_cell.angle_gamma   90.00
#
_symmetry.space_group_name_H-M   'P 1'
#
loop_
_entity.id
_entity.type
_entity.pdbx_description
1 polymer ?
#
loop_
_entity_poly.entity_id
_entity_poly.type
_entity_poly.pdbx_seq_one_letter_code
_entity_poly.pdbx_strand_id
1 'polypeptide(L)'
;MKKEIAAIALLAVILGCTIGNIFIVRHYTKHINHMIDEIQVHAENKKWDEAIKAAENAEQYWHKKSHYTHIVMRHSEINQTTLIFCQFLAEVYRNDLGGVKGMGKALKEQIHSMYDMETINIGTIF
;
A
#
# COMPACT_ATOMS: atom_id res chain seq x y z
N MET A 1 -42.67 3.44 5.75
CA MET A 1 -42.07 3.41 7.10
C MET A 1 -41.11 2.23 7.35
N LYS A 2 -41.55 0.96 7.53
CA LYS A 2 -40.60 -0.15 7.83
C LYS A 2 -39.54 -0.39 6.75
N LYS A 3 -39.94 -0.25 5.47
CA LYS A 3 -39.04 -0.38 4.31
C LYS A 3 -38.05 0.78 4.20
N GLU A 4 -38.47 2.00 4.55
CA GLU A 4 -37.61 3.18 4.56
C GLU A 4 -36.56 3.09 5.69
N ILE A 5 -36.97 2.66 6.89
CA ILE A 5 -36.03 2.43 8.01
C ILE A 5 -35.01 1.36 7.64
N ALA A 6 -35.44 0.27 6.99
CA ALA A 6 -34.53 -0.77 6.51
C ALA A 6 -33.56 -0.24 5.44
N ALA A 7 -34.02 0.61 4.52
CA ALA A 7 -33.17 1.23 3.51
C ALA A 7 -32.15 2.20 4.12
N ILE A 8 -32.56 3.02 5.10
CA ILE A 8 -31.69 3.93 5.83
C ILE A 8 -30.64 3.14 6.63
N ALA A 9 -31.05 2.06 7.30
CA ALA A 9 -30.13 1.19 8.03
C ALA A 9 -29.11 0.54 7.09
N LEU A 10 -29.55 0.06 5.92
CA LEU A 10 -28.64 -0.52 4.92
C LEU A 10 -27.65 0.52 4.39
N LEU A 11 -28.10 1.74 4.08
CA LEU A 11 -27.24 2.84 3.66
C LEU A 11 -26.21 3.20 4.74
N ALA A 12 -26.62 3.27 6.00
CA ALA A 12 -25.72 3.54 7.11
C ALA A 12 -24.63 2.46 7.25
N VAL A 13 -24.98 1.18 7.06
CA VAL A 13 -24.02 0.07 7.06
C VAL A 13 -23.03 0.20 5.91
N ILE A 14 -23.50 0.43 4.68
CA ILE A 14 -22.62 0.57 3.51
C ILE A 14 -21.68 1.77 3.69
N LEU A 15 -22.18 2.90 4.20
CA LEU A 15 -21.38 4.09 4.47
C LEU A 15 -20.32 3.82 5.53
N GLY A 16 -20.70 3.15 6.63
CA GLY A 16 -19.76 2.73 7.68
C GLY A 16 -18.67 1.80 7.16
N CYS A 17 -19.03 0.81 6.34
CA CYS A 17 -18.07 -0.08 5.67
C CYS A 17 -17.12 0.69 4.74
N THR A 18 -17.63 1.68 4.01
CA THR A 18 -16.83 2.49 3.08
C THR A 18 -15.80 3.35 3.83
N ILE A 19 -16.24 4.03 4.90
CA ILE A 19 -15.34 4.83 5.75
C ILE A 19 -14.28 3.94 6.41
N GLY A 20 -14.71 2.77 6.93
CA GLY A 20 -13.79 1.79 7.50
C GLY A 20 -12.74 1.31 6.51
N ASN A 21 -13.13 1.04 5.26
CA ASN A 21 -12.21 0.66 4.20
C ASN A 21 -11.17 1.75 3.93
N ILE A 22 -11.59 3.01 3.76
CA ILE A 22 -10.67 4.14 3.54
C ILE A 22 -9.64 4.26 4.68
N PHE A 23 -10.07 4.08 5.93
CA PHE A 23 -9.16 4.14 7.08
C PHE A 23 -8.13 3.00 7.06
N ILE A 24 -8.57 1.78 6.73
CA ILE A 24 -7.68 0.60 6.64
C ILE A 24 -6.63 0.81 5.55
N VAL A 25 -7.05 1.26 4.36
CA VAL A 25 -6.14 1.50 3.23
C VAL A 25 -5.16 2.61 3.57
N ARG A 26 -5.63 3.73 4.14
CA ARG A 26 -4.75 4.84 4.55
C ARG A 26 -3.69 4.38 5.54
N HIS A 27 -4.09 3.60 6.56
CA HIS A 27 -3.16 3.06 7.55
C HIS A 27 -2.12 2.14 6.89
N TYR A 28 -2.56 1.27 5.99
CA TYR A 28 -1.71 0.36 5.24
C TYR A 28 -0.68 1.09 4.38
N THR A 29 -1.11 2.04 3.55
CA THR A 29 -0.25 2.88 2.71
C THR A 29 0.79 3.61 3.55
N LYS A 30 0.38 4.20 4.67
CA LYS A 30 1.31 4.88 5.57
C LYS A 30 2.33 3.93 6.17
N HIS A 31 1.92 2.72 6.57
CA HIS A 31 2.81 1.74 7.16
C HIS A 31 3.86 1.25 6.15
N ILE A 32 3.46 0.92 4.92
CA ILE A 32 4.42 0.49 3.89
C ILE A 32 5.39 1.61 3.54
N ASN A 33 4.92 2.84 3.38
CA ASN A 33 5.81 3.97 3.11
C ASN A 33 6.88 4.13 4.19
N HIS A 34 6.50 3.94 5.45
CA HIS A 34 7.44 3.97 6.57
C HIS A 34 8.48 2.83 6.51
N MET A 35 8.06 1.62 6.14
CA MET A 35 8.99 0.50 5.94
C MET A 35 9.98 0.78 4.81
N ILE A 36 9.52 1.39 3.70
CA ILE A 36 10.40 1.78 2.59
C ILE A 36 11.39 2.87 3.04
N ASP A 37 10.96 3.85 3.83
CA ASP A 37 11.85 4.85 4.43
C ASP A 37 12.92 4.19 5.31
N GLU A 38 12.53 3.23 6.17
CA GLU A 38 13.45 2.51 7.04
C GLU A 38 14.52 1.74 6.26
N ILE A 39 14.13 1.05 5.18
CA ILE A 39 15.06 0.34 4.28
C ILE A 39 16.05 1.31 3.64
N GLN A 40 15.56 2.46 3.16
CA GLN A 40 16.41 3.50 2.56
C GLN A 40 17.39 4.06 3.59
N VAL A 41 16.97 4.30 4.84
CA VAL A 41 17.85 4.74 5.92
C VAL A 41 18.91 3.69 6.25
N HIS A 42 18.57 2.41 6.29
CA HIS A 42 19.57 1.34 6.48
C HIS A 42 20.58 1.30 5.32
N ALA A 43 20.12 1.37 4.08
CA ALA A 43 20.97 1.41 2.89
C ALA A 43 21.90 2.64 2.88
N GLU A 44 21.40 3.82 3.24
CA GLU A 44 22.20 5.06 3.35
C GLU A 44 23.32 4.93 4.39
N ASN A 45 23.04 4.22 5.49
CA ASN A 45 24.02 3.94 6.53
C ASN A 45 24.94 2.74 6.21
N LYS A 46 24.86 2.17 4.98
CA LYS A 46 25.58 0.97 4.53
C LYS A 46 25.31 -0.27 5.39
N LYS A 47 24.19 -0.28 6.10
CA LYS A 47 23.67 -1.37 6.93
C LYS A 47 22.85 -2.32 6.07
N TRP A 48 23.54 -3.00 5.14
CA TRP A 48 22.89 -3.76 4.09
C TRP A 48 22.16 -5.01 4.61
N ASP A 49 22.71 -5.68 5.62
CA ASP A 49 22.05 -6.83 6.24
C ASP A 49 20.73 -6.41 6.92
N GLU A 50 20.71 -5.25 7.56
CA GLU A 50 19.48 -4.67 8.13
C GLU A 50 18.52 -4.20 7.04
N ALA A 51 19.02 -3.59 5.96
CA ALA A 51 18.20 -3.18 4.82
C ALA A 51 17.51 -4.37 4.15
N ILE A 52 18.23 -5.48 3.96
CA ILE A 52 17.70 -6.73 3.40
C ILE A 52 16.60 -7.29 4.30
N LYS A 53 16.85 -7.44 5.61
CA LYS A 53 15.85 -7.92 6.57
C LYS A 53 14.60 -7.04 6.59
N ALA A 54 14.79 -5.72 6.59
CA ALA A 54 13.67 -4.78 6.55
C ALA A 54 12.89 -4.89 5.23
N ALA A 55 13.56 -5.11 4.10
CA ALA A 55 12.93 -5.27 2.79
C ALA A 55 12.16 -6.59 2.66
N GLU A 56 12.71 -7.71 3.16
CA GLU A 56 12.01 -8.99 3.24
C GLU A 56 10.77 -8.88 4.14
N ASN A 57 10.87 -8.18 5.29
CA ASN A 57 9.72 -7.93 6.16
C ASN A 57 8.63 -7.10 5.46
N ALA A 58 9.02 -6.09 4.68
CA ALA A 58 8.10 -5.26 3.90
C ALA A 58 7.39 -6.07 2.80
N GLU A 59 8.11 -6.94 2.12
CA GLU A 59 7.56 -7.84 1.10
C GLU A 59 6.58 -8.86 1.70
N GLN A 60 6.93 -9.46 2.85
CA GLN A 60 6.01 -10.35 3.57
C GLN A 60 4.75 -9.62 4.06
N TYR A 61 4.90 -8.39 4.55
CA TYR A 61 3.77 -7.55 4.96
C TYR A 61 2.85 -7.26 3.77
N TRP A 62 3.42 -6.87 2.64
CA TRP A 62 2.69 -6.68 1.37
C TRP A 62 1.95 -7.96 0.95
N HIS A 63 2.63 -9.11 0.92
CA HIS A 63 2.01 -10.38 0.52
C HIS A 63 0.87 -10.80 1.45
N LYS A 64 1.04 -10.69 2.76
CA LYS A 64 -0.01 -11.03 3.73
C LYS A 64 -1.25 -10.15 3.57
N LYS A 65 -1.08 -8.88 3.20
CA LYS A 65 -2.17 -7.89 3.17
C LYS A 65 -2.78 -7.70 1.78
N SER A 66 -2.04 -7.98 0.69
CA SER A 66 -2.57 -8.07 -0.68
C SER A 66 -3.73 -9.07 -0.78
N HIS A 67 -3.71 -10.12 0.04
CA HIS A 67 -4.80 -11.09 0.09
C HIS A 67 -6.11 -10.52 0.67
N TYR A 68 -6.02 -9.60 1.64
CA TYR A 68 -7.17 -8.90 2.21
C TYR A 68 -7.80 -7.91 1.21
N THR A 69 -6.98 -7.40 0.28
CA THR A 69 -7.36 -6.37 -0.69
C THR A 69 -7.89 -6.94 -2.00
N HIS A 70 -7.91 -8.26 -2.22
CA HIS A 70 -8.49 -8.86 -3.43
C HIS A 70 -9.98 -8.57 -3.66
N ILE A 71 -10.72 -8.12 -2.64
CA ILE A 71 -12.14 -7.73 -2.77
C ILE A 71 -12.28 -6.29 -3.32
N VAL A 72 -11.26 -5.44 -3.14
CA VAL A 72 -11.36 -3.98 -3.36
C VAL A 72 -10.36 -3.46 -4.40
N MET A 73 -9.15 -4.03 -4.44
CA MET A 73 -8.09 -3.67 -5.39
C MET A 73 -8.14 -4.53 -6.66
N ARG A 74 -7.92 -3.89 -7.81
CA ARG A 74 -7.78 -4.57 -9.11
C ARG A 74 -6.53 -5.46 -9.07
N HIS A 75 -6.66 -6.70 -9.56
CA HIS A 75 -5.53 -7.63 -9.65
C HIS A 75 -4.34 -7.07 -10.45
N SER A 76 -4.57 -6.21 -11.46
CA SER A 76 -3.49 -5.57 -12.22
C SER A 76 -2.59 -4.70 -11.34
N GLU A 77 -3.18 -3.91 -10.43
CA GLU A 77 -2.44 -3.02 -9.53
C GLU A 77 -1.66 -3.79 -8.47
N ILE A 78 -2.25 -4.87 -7.95
CA ILE A 78 -1.58 -5.78 -7.01
C ILE A 78 -0.36 -6.41 -7.68
N ASN A 79 -0.51 -6.92 -8.90
CA ASN A 79 0.57 -7.57 -9.64
C ASN A 79 1.68 -6.57 -10.00
N GLN A 80 1.32 -5.37 -10.45
CA GLN A 80 2.27 -4.31 -10.76
C GLN A 80 3.05 -3.88 -9.51
N THR A 81 2.38 -3.66 -8.40
CA THR A 81 3.04 -3.29 -7.13
C THR A 81 3.95 -4.40 -6.63
N THR A 82 3.52 -5.67 -6.75
CA THR A 82 4.34 -6.84 -6.40
C THR A 82 5.62 -6.89 -7.26
N LEU A 83 5.51 -6.65 -8.57
CA LEU A 83 6.67 -6.58 -9.46
C LEU A 83 7.65 -5.47 -9.03
N ILE A 84 7.15 -4.28 -8.72
CA ILE A 84 7.97 -3.15 -8.26
C ILE A 84 8.63 -3.48 -6.92
N PHE A 85 7.94 -4.16 -6.01
CA PHE A 85 8.52 -4.68 -4.77
C PHE A 85 9.70 -5.63 -5.02
N CYS A 86 9.54 -6.61 -5.92
CA CYS A 86 10.61 -7.53 -6.27
C CYS A 86 11.82 -6.80 -6.88
N GLN A 87 11.57 -5.79 -7.73
CA GLN A 87 12.64 -4.96 -8.31
C GLN A 87 13.35 -4.14 -7.23
N PHE A 88 12.60 -3.53 -6.30
CA PHE A 88 13.18 -2.81 -5.16
C PHE A 88 14.04 -3.73 -4.29
N LEU A 89 13.55 -4.92 -3.94
CA LEU A 89 14.29 -5.94 -3.20
C LEU A 89 15.59 -6.34 -3.92
N ALA A 90 15.54 -6.51 -5.24
CA ALA A 90 16.72 -6.83 -6.04
C ALA A 90 17.80 -5.74 -5.95
N GLU A 91 17.44 -4.46 -5.94
CA GLU A 91 18.40 -3.37 -5.75
C GLU A 91 18.98 -3.34 -4.33
N VAL A 92 18.18 -3.70 -3.31
CA VAL A 92 18.66 -3.85 -1.93
C VAL A 92 19.72 -4.96 -1.85
N TYR A 93 19.48 -6.14 -2.46
CA TYR A 93 20.46 -7.22 -2.49
C TYR A 93 21.73 -6.90 -3.30
N ARG A 94 21.63 -6.03 -4.31
CA ARG A 94 22.79 -5.55 -5.07
C ARG A 94 23.64 -4.54 -4.32
N ASN A 95 23.18 -4.09 -3.15
CA ASN A 95 23.78 -3.00 -2.40
C ASN A 95 23.89 -1.70 -3.23
N ASP A 96 22.98 -1.50 -4.19
CA ASP A 96 22.95 -0.31 -5.02
C ASP A 96 22.05 0.76 -4.39
N LEU A 97 22.69 1.71 -3.69
CA LEU A 97 21.96 2.83 -3.08
C LEU A 97 21.18 3.67 -4.11
N GLY A 98 21.68 3.79 -5.34
CA GLY A 98 21.00 4.51 -6.41
C GLY A 98 19.70 3.81 -6.80
N GLY A 99 19.79 2.51 -7.08
CA GLY A 99 18.66 1.62 -7.33
C GLY A 99 17.65 1.61 -6.19
N VAL A 100 18.08 1.47 -4.94
CA VAL A 100 17.22 1.49 -3.74
C VAL A 100 16.46 2.83 -3.61
N LYS A 101 17.11 3.96 -3.89
CA LYS A 101 16.42 5.27 -3.88
C LYS A 101 15.42 5.40 -5.01
N GLY A 102 15.83 5.05 -6.24
CA GLY A 102 14.98 5.13 -7.43
C GLY A 102 13.75 4.22 -7.34
N MET A 103 13.98 2.94 -7.09
CA MET A 103 12.91 1.94 -6.97
C MET A 103 12.05 2.16 -5.73
N GLY A 104 12.64 2.58 -4.60
CA GLY A 104 11.87 2.93 -3.41
C GLY A 104 10.93 4.11 -3.66
N LYS A 105 11.35 5.12 -4.45
CA LYS A 105 10.46 6.20 -4.88
C LYS A 105 9.34 5.67 -5.79
N ALA A 106 9.68 4.88 -6.81
CA ALA A 106 8.68 4.29 -7.72
C ALA A 106 7.63 3.46 -6.95
N LEU A 107 8.06 2.70 -5.95
CA LEU A 107 7.17 1.92 -5.10
C LEU A 107 6.23 2.79 -4.27
N LYS A 108 6.74 3.85 -3.63
CA LYS A 108 5.91 4.81 -2.88
C LYS A 108 4.86 5.47 -3.78
N GLU A 109 5.23 5.88 -4.99
CA GLU A 109 4.30 6.47 -5.96
C GLU A 109 3.22 5.47 -6.40
N GLN A 110 3.58 4.21 -6.68
CA GLN A 110 2.61 3.18 -7.02
C GLN A 110 1.61 2.94 -5.88
N ILE A 111 2.08 2.89 -4.63
CA ILE A 111 1.22 2.72 -3.46
C ILE A 111 0.33 3.94 -3.24
N HIS A 112 0.84 5.14 -3.48
CA HIS A 112 0.06 6.38 -3.43
C HIS A 112 -1.05 6.38 -4.48
N SER A 113 -0.72 6.01 -5.72
CA SER A 113 -1.70 5.89 -6.82
C SER A 113 -2.81 4.90 -6.47
N MET A 114 -2.48 3.75 -5.87
CA MET A 114 -3.48 2.81 -5.38
C MET A 114 -4.39 3.41 -4.30
N TYR A 115 -3.83 4.18 -3.36
CA TYR A 115 -4.60 4.88 -2.34
C TYR A 115 -5.55 5.94 -2.94
N ASP A 116 -5.07 6.73 -3.90
CA ASP A 116 -5.87 7.76 -4.57
C ASP A 116 -7.03 7.15 -5.37
N MET A 117 -6.83 5.98 -5.97
CA MET A 117 -7.90 5.25 -6.67
C MET A 117 -8.97 4.69 -5.73
N GLU A 118 -8.60 4.31 -4.50
CA GLU A 118 -9.55 3.79 -3.50
C GLU A 118 -10.22 4.89 -2.67
N THR A 119 -9.62 6.08 -2.62
CA THR A 119 -10.20 7.22 -1.92
C THR A 119 -11.22 7.88 -2.84
N ILE A 120 -12.50 7.83 -2.47
CA ILE A 120 -13.53 8.62 -3.14
C ILE A 120 -13.17 10.09 -2.96
N ASN A 121 -12.63 10.71 -4.00
CA ASN A 121 -12.37 12.14 -4.00
C ASN A 121 -13.70 12.86 -4.24
N ILE A 122 -14.19 13.60 -3.24
CA ILE A 122 -15.43 14.39 -3.33
C ILE A 122 -15.34 15.40 -4.48
N GLY A 123 -14.13 15.82 -4.87
CA GLY A 123 -13.89 16.69 -6.03
C GLY A 123 -14.17 16.04 -7.39
N THR A 124 -14.36 14.72 -7.48
CA THR A 124 -14.75 14.03 -8.72
C THR A 124 -16.26 13.79 -8.81
N ILE A 125 -17.01 14.11 -7.75
CA ILE A 125 -18.47 13.97 -7.68
C ILE A 125 -19.19 15.29 -8.02
N PHE A 126 -18.45 16.40 -8.20
CA PHE A 126 -18.99 17.72 -8.57
C PHE A 126 -18.23 18.36 -9.74
#